data_AF-A0A7W1KW78-F1
#
_entry.id   AF-A0A7W1KW78-F1
#
_cell.length_a   1.000
_cell.length_b   1.000
_cell.length_c   1.000
_cell.angle_alpha   90.00
_cell.angle_beta   90.00
_cell.angle_gamma   90.00
#
_symmetry.space_group_name_H-M   'P 1'
#
loop_
_entity.id
_entity.type
_entity.pdbx_description
1 polymer ?
#
loop_
_entity_poly.entity_id
_entity_poly.type
_entity_poly.pdbx_seq_one_letter_code
_entity_poly.pdbx_strand_id
1 'polypeptide(L)' 'MEVVRLDHVSVTVRDLDASLAFYVGLLGLPLIARGESDDVELAEIMDQEDVRIRWADIEVGDALTLELVE' A
#
# COMPACT_ATOMS: atom_id res chain seq x y z
N MET A 1 -10.83 24.19 8.38
CA MET A 1 -10.42 22.81 8.05
C MET A 1 -9.03 22.64 8.61
N GLU A 2 -8.83 21.68 9.50
CA GLU A 2 -7.54 21.43 10.16
C GLU A 2 -6.99 20.09 9.65
N VAL A 3 -5.69 20.05 9.35
CA VAL A 3 -5.00 18.82 8.97
C VAL A 3 -4.67 18.05 10.23
N VAL A 4 -5.18 16.82 10.35
CA VAL A 4 -5.06 16.03 11.58
C VAL A 4 -3.82 15.14 11.64
N ARG A 5 -3.44 14.52 10.51
CA ARG A 5 -2.22 13.70 10.37
C ARG A 5 -1.96 13.33 8.91
N LEU A 6 -0.78 12.76 8.65
CA LEU A 6 -0.54 11.93 7.47
C LEU A 6 -1.11 10.53 7.75
N ASP A 7 -1.88 9.98 6.81
CA ASP A 7 -2.49 8.66 6.97
C ASP A 7 -1.53 7.54 6.52
N HIS A 8 -1.08 7.60 5.26
CA HIS A 8 -0.13 6.65 4.70
C HIS A 8 0.70 7.30 3.58
N VAL A 9 1.75 6.59 3.17
CA VAL A 9 2.50 6.87 1.94
C VAL A 9 2.40 5.64 1.05
N SER A 10 1.91 5.82 -0.17
CA SER A 10 1.80 4.74 -1.16
C SER A 10 2.96 4.77 -2.14
N VAL A 11 3.50 3.58 -2.46
CA VAL A 11 4.60 3.39 -3.41
C VAL A 11 4.21 2.31 -4.41
N THR A 12 4.17 2.67 -5.70
CA THR A 12 4.02 1.69 -6.78
C THR A 12 5.31 0.89 -6.93
N VAL A 13 5.21 -0.43 -6.83
CA VAL A 13 6.31 -1.39 -6.97
C VAL A 13 6.07 -2.29 -8.18
N ARG A 14 7.15 -2.87 -8.71
CA ARG A 14 7.05 -3.82 -9.83
C ARG A 14 6.74 -5.25 -9.39
N ASP A 15 7.18 -5.60 -8.19
CA ASP A 15 7.06 -6.94 -7.60
C ASP A 15 6.76 -6.80 -6.11
N LEU A 16 5.51 -7.08 -5.73
CA LEU A 16 5.05 -6.96 -4.35
C LEU A 16 5.74 -7.98 -3.44
N ASP A 17 5.96 -9.20 -3.92
CA ASP A 17 6.56 -10.28 -3.14
C ASP A 17 8.04 -9.98 -2.85
N ALA A 18 8.79 -9.47 -3.84
CA ALA A 18 10.16 -9.02 -3.66
C ALA A 18 10.25 -7.84 -2.67
N SER A 19 9.28 -6.93 -2.72
CA SER A 19 9.24 -5.77 -1.82
C SER A 19 8.90 -6.19 -0.38
N LEU A 20 7.96 -7.12 -0.20
CA LEU A 20 7.66 -7.71 1.12
C LEU A 20 8.84 -8.50 1.69
N ALA A 21 9.58 -9.23 0.85
CA ALA A 21 10.80 -9.91 1.28
C ALA A 21 11.83 -8.92 1.84
N PHE A 22 11.91 -7.71 1.29
CA PHE A 22 12.77 -6.66 1.82
C PHE A 22 12.21 -6.03 3.10
N TYR A 23 11.02 -5.42 3.06
CA TYR A 23 10.51 -4.64 4.18
C TYR A 23 10.11 -5.50 5.38
N VAL A 24 9.43 -6.62 5.14
CA VAL A 24 8.97 -7.51 6.22
C VAL A 24 10.03 -8.56 6.53
N GLY A 25 10.61 -9.18 5.50
CA GLY A 25 11.58 -10.26 5.68
C GLY A 25 12.95 -9.79 6.19
N LEU A 26 13.58 -8.84 5.50
CA LEU A 26 14.94 -8.38 5.82
C LEU A 26 14.95 -7.32 6.93
N LEU A 27 14.06 -6.33 6.85
CA LEU A 27 14.01 -5.24 7.83
C LEU A 27 13.16 -5.58 9.07
N GLY A 28 12.34 -6.62 9.01
CA GLY A 28 11.52 -7.07 10.14
C GLY A 28 10.35 -6.15 10.45
N LEU A 29 9.89 -5.33 9.48
CA LEU A 29 8.76 -4.44 9.70
C LEU A 29 7.44 -5.22 9.80
N PRO A 30 6.49 -4.80 10.64
CA PRO A 30 5.21 -5.48 10.77
C PRO A 30 4.36 -5.33 9.51
N LEU A 31 3.92 -6.45 8.95
CA LEU A 31 2.87 -6.47 7.95
C LEU A 31 1.52 -6.29 8.65
N ILE A 32 0.76 -5.27 8.25
CA ILE A 32 -0.58 -5.00 8.77
C ILE A 32 -1.61 -5.82 8.00
N ALA A 33 -1.63 -5.65 6.66
CA ALA A 33 -2.58 -6.29 5.78
C ALA A 33 -1.99 -6.44 4.36
N ARG A 34 -2.59 -7.33 3.57
CA ARG A 34 -2.33 -7.44 2.13
C ARG A 34 -3.55 -7.99 1.41
N GLY A 35 -3.72 -7.64 0.15
CA GLY A 35 -4.88 -8.05 -0.64
C GLY A 35 -4.71 -7.82 -2.14
N GLU A 36 -5.78 -8.16 -2.85
CA GLU A 36 -5.98 -7.84 -4.26
C GLU A 36 -7.26 -7.01 -4.37
N SER A 37 -7.29 -6.05 -5.30
CA SER A 37 -8.47 -5.19 -5.50
C SER A 37 -8.70 -4.95 -6.98
N ASP A 38 -9.96 -5.05 -7.37
CA ASP A 38 -10.49 -4.80 -8.71
C ASP A 38 -11.71 -3.86 -8.69
N ASP A 39 -11.77 -2.97 -7.70
CA ASP A 39 -12.93 -2.13 -7.40
C ASP A 39 -13.13 -1.00 -8.43
N VAL A 40 -14.37 -0.79 -8.83
CA VAL A 40 -14.81 0.32 -9.69
C VAL A 40 -14.51 1.68 -9.05
N GLU A 41 -14.63 1.80 -7.72
CA GLU A 41 -14.33 3.05 -7.02
C GLU A 41 -12.85 3.43 -7.15
N LEU A 42 -11.94 2.45 -7.09
CA LEU A 42 -10.50 2.67 -7.33
C LEU A 42 -10.23 3.14 -8.76
N ALA A 43 -10.91 2.53 -9.74
CA ALA A 43 -10.81 2.94 -11.14
C ALA A 43 -11.29 4.38 -11.35
N GLU A 44 -12.37 4.80 -10.69
CA GLU A 44 -12.87 6.18 -10.72
C GLU A 44 -11.89 7.17 -10.07
N ILE A 45 -11.30 6.83 -8.92
CA ILE A 45 -10.30 7.68 -8.23
C ILE A 45 -9.07 7.88 -9.13
N MET A 46 -8.66 6.84 -9.85
CA MET A 46 -7.46 6.84 -10.69
C MET A 46 -7.70 7.32 -12.12
N ASP A 47 -8.94 7.65 -12.49
CA ASP A 47 -9.37 7.98 -13.87
C ASP A 47 -8.92 6.89 -14.87
N GLN A 48 -9.20 5.62 -14.54
CA GLN A 48 -8.89 4.44 -15.36
C GLN A 48 -10.16 3.65 -15.69
N GLU A 49 -10.12 2.88 -16.79
CA GLU A 49 -11.27 2.04 -17.21
C GLU A 49 -11.38 0.74 -16.40
N ASP A 50 -10.25 0.16 -16.00
CA ASP A 50 -10.13 -1.07 -15.21
C ASP A 50 -8.84 -0.99 -14.39
N VAL A 51 -8.92 -1.34 -13.11
CA VAL A 51 -7.78 -1.37 -12.20
C VAL A 51 -7.77 -2.71 -11.51
N ARG A 52 -6.65 -3.41 -11.59
CA ARG A 52 -6.38 -4.63 -10.84
C ARG A 52 -5.03 -4.48 -10.17
N ILE A 53 -5.04 -4.41 -8.85
CA ILE A 53 -3.85 -4.16 -8.05
C ILE A 53 -3.65 -5.24 -7.00
N ARG A 54 -2.38 -5.50 -6.67
CA ARG A 54 -1.99 -6.18 -5.43
C ARG A 54 -1.46 -5.13 -4.47
N TRP A 55 -1.82 -5.20 -3.21
CA TRP A 55 -1.39 -4.21 -2.22
C TRP A 55 -0.97 -4.83 -0.90
N ALA A 56 -0.13 -4.11 -0.15
CA ALA A 56 0.23 -4.46 1.22
C ALA A 56 0.53 -3.23 2.07
N ASP A 57 0.01 -3.24 3.30
CA ASP A 57 0.24 -2.21 4.31
C ASP A 57 1.28 -2.65 5.32
N ILE A 58 2.29 -1.83 5.53
CA ILE A 58 3.42 -2.07 6.44
C ILE A 58 3.46 -0.96 7.49
N GLU A 59 3.60 -1.33 8.76
CA GLU A 59 3.78 -0.37 9.84
C GLU A 59 5.21 0.18 9.83
N VAL A 60 5.37 1.51 9.79
CA VAL A 60 6.68 2.18 9.80
C VAL A 60 6.91 3.07 11.02
N GLY A 61 6.05 2.94 12.05
CA GLY A 61 6.11 3.70 13.31
C GLY A 61 5.20 4.94 13.31
N ASP A 62 4.97 5.54 14.47
CA ASP A 62 4.14 6.75 14.67
C ASP A 62 2.74 6.70 14.03
N ALA A 63 2.15 5.50 13.97
CA ALA A 63 0.88 5.22 13.28
C ALA A 63 0.88 5.58 11.78
N LEU A 64 2.06 5.65 11.16
CA LEU A 64 2.24 5.81 9.72
C LEU A 64 2.28 4.44 9.05
N THR A 65 1.55 4.34 7.95
CA THR A 65 1.54 3.16 7.09
C THR A 65 2.33 3.43 5.80
N LEU A 66 3.18 2.48 5.42
CA LEU A 66 3.72 2.36 4.07
C LEU A 66 2.86 1.38 3.29
N GLU A 67 2.15 1.87 2.28
CA GLU A 67 1.39 1.05 1.36
C GLU A 67 2.25 0.74 0.12
N LEU A 68 2.33 -0.52 -0.25
CA LEU A 68 2.95 -0.98 -1.49
C LEU A 68 1.85 -1.40 -2.45
N VAL A 69 1.90 -0.93 -3.70
CA VAL A 69 0.91 -1.25 -4.74
C VAL A 69 1.60 -1.77 -5.99
N GLU A 70 1.16 -2.90 -6.53
CA GLU A 70 1.61 -3.46 -7.81
C GLU A 70 0.49 -3.47 -8.84
#